data_AF-A0A355WFU1-F1
#
_entry.id   AF-A0A355WFU1-F1
#
_cell.length_a   1.000
_cell.length_b   1.000
_cell.length_c   1.000
_cell.angle_alpha   90.00
_cell.angle_beta   90.00
_cell.angle_gamma   90.00
#
_symmetry.space_group_name_H-M   'P 1'
#
loop_
_entity.id
_entity.type
_entity.pdbx_description
1 polymer ?
#
loop_
_entity_poly.entity_id
_entity_poly.type
_entity_poly.pdbx_seq_one_letter_code
_entity_poly.pdbx_strand_id
1 'polypeptide(L)'
;AIDVTPATWPIGVGREFVGCYDMLNDRLELMDRADRNRVAATIAINGLDDPKLAEHVPAHLLDKLVEEIEMARELLPAFDAQAVLDGTMTLIWFGSAINSFGVQELMNGIGRFGPKPQPCPAEPRHISPDEKTVSGFVFKVQANMDPKHRDRVAFVRLCSGHFTRGMKLLHVRSKKPMAISNPVLFLASDRELAEEAC
;
A
#
# COMPACT_ATOMS: atom_id res chain seq x y z
N ALA A 1 14.31 -18.38 0.48
CA ALA A 1 13.16 -18.15 1.38
C ALA A 1 12.86 -16.66 1.32
N ILE A 2 11.61 -16.24 1.53
CA ILE A 2 11.28 -14.82 1.66
C ILE A 2 11.45 -14.48 3.14
N ASP A 3 12.27 -13.47 3.40
CA ASP A 3 12.51 -12.97 4.74
C ASP A 3 11.31 -12.17 5.22
N VAL A 4 11.04 -12.22 6.52
CA VAL A 4 9.93 -11.49 7.13
C VAL A 4 10.48 -10.59 8.22
N THR A 5 10.04 -9.34 8.23
CA THR A 5 10.43 -8.39 9.27
C THR A 5 9.19 -7.62 9.75
N PRO A 6 8.93 -7.56 11.06
CA PRO A 6 7.79 -6.83 11.60
C PRO A 6 8.04 -5.32 11.51
N ALA A 7 7.13 -4.60 10.86
CA ALA A 7 7.09 -3.15 10.92
C ALA A 7 6.43 -2.68 12.23
N THR A 8 5.35 -3.34 12.60
CA THR A 8 4.68 -3.15 13.90
C THR A 8 4.60 -4.47 14.65
N TRP A 9 4.39 -4.41 15.96
CA TRP A 9 4.18 -5.56 16.83
C TRP A 9 2.96 -5.35 17.73
N PRO A 10 2.03 -6.31 17.85
CA PRO A 10 0.80 -6.12 18.62
C PRO A 10 1.08 -6.18 20.12
N ILE A 11 0.35 -5.38 20.90
CA ILE A 11 0.41 -5.34 22.35
C ILE A 11 -0.88 -5.96 22.89
N GLY A 12 -0.77 -7.20 23.36
CA GLY A 12 -1.90 -8.03 23.78
C GLY A 12 -2.71 -8.57 22.59
N VAL A 13 -3.72 -9.39 22.90
CA VAL A 13 -4.58 -10.01 21.88
C VAL A 13 -6.04 -10.01 22.32
N GLY A 14 -6.97 -10.03 21.36
CA GLY A 14 -8.40 -10.11 21.64
C GLY A 14 -8.91 -8.98 22.56
N ARG A 15 -9.40 -9.34 23.74
CA ARG A 15 -9.91 -8.37 24.74
C ARG A 15 -8.82 -7.58 25.45
N GLU A 16 -7.57 -8.03 25.37
CA GLU A 16 -6.41 -7.38 25.97
C GLU A 16 -5.62 -6.58 24.93
N PHE A 17 -6.07 -6.52 23.67
CA PHE A 17 -5.41 -5.72 22.64
C PHE A 17 -5.46 -4.23 22.99
N VAL A 18 -4.30 -3.65 23.28
CA VAL A 18 -4.14 -2.24 23.66
C VAL A 18 -3.73 -1.39 22.45
N GLY A 19 -2.95 -1.97 21.54
CA GLY A 19 -2.39 -1.24 20.40
C GLY A 19 -1.24 -2.00 19.75
N CYS A 20 -0.39 -1.28 19.03
CA CYS A 20 0.81 -1.81 18.40
C CYS A 20 2.03 -0.96 18.75
N TYR A 21 3.20 -1.60 18.77
CA TYR A 21 4.49 -0.94 18.80
C TYR A 21 5.07 -0.85 17.39
N ASP A 22 5.36 0.35 16.92
CA ASP A 22 6.09 0.59 15.67
C ASP A 22 7.59 0.39 15.90
N MET A 23 8.09 -0.72 15.36
CA MET A 23 9.50 -1.14 15.49
C MET A 23 10.43 -0.34 14.59
N LEU A 24 9.90 0.34 13.56
CA LEU A 24 10.69 1.11 12.60
C LEU A 24 10.95 2.54 13.08
N ASN A 25 10.00 3.12 13.82
CA ASN A 25 10.09 4.51 14.26
C ASN A 25 10.16 4.65 15.80
N ASP A 26 10.19 3.54 16.54
CA ASP A 26 10.11 3.47 18.00
C ASP A 26 8.93 4.29 18.55
N ARG A 27 7.71 3.90 18.19
CA ARG A 27 6.48 4.60 18.59
C ARG A 27 5.44 3.63 19.11
N LEU A 28 4.65 4.11 20.06
CA LEU A 28 3.51 3.39 20.58
C LEU A 28 2.25 3.90 19.90
N GLU A 29 1.48 3.01 19.31
CA GLU A 29 0.19 3.30 18.70
C GLU A 29 -0.91 2.68 19.56
N LEU A 30 -1.69 3.53 20.22
CA LEU A 30 -2.73 3.08 21.13
C LEU A 30 -4.08 3.13 20.44
N MET A 31 -4.82 2.03 20.55
CA MET A 31 -6.18 1.95 20.04
C MET A 31 -7.16 2.53 21.07
N ASP A 32 -7.89 3.57 20.68
CA ASP A 32 -9.01 4.05 21.48
C ASP A 32 -10.19 3.07 21.32
N ARG A 33 -10.58 2.41 22.42
CA ARG A 33 -11.70 1.47 22.42
C ARG A 33 -13.06 2.16 22.37
N ALA A 34 -13.12 3.46 22.70
CA ALA A 34 -14.38 4.20 22.82
C ALA A 34 -14.85 4.80 21.48
N ASP A 35 -13.92 5.19 20.60
CA ASP A 35 -14.24 5.83 19.32
C ASP A 35 -13.51 5.19 18.14
N ARG A 36 -14.25 4.39 17.35
CA ARG A 36 -13.73 3.68 16.17
C ARG A 36 -13.39 4.60 15.00
N ASN A 37 -13.83 5.85 15.02
CA ASN A 37 -13.55 6.83 13.97
C ASN A 37 -12.40 7.77 14.33
N ARG A 38 -11.82 7.62 15.53
CA ARG A 38 -10.70 8.46 15.97
C ARG A 38 -9.39 7.81 15.54
N VAL A 39 -8.52 8.61 14.91
CA VAL A 39 -7.14 8.21 14.59
C VAL A 39 -6.44 7.79 15.88
N ALA A 40 -5.72 6.67 15.83
CA ALA A 40 -4.96 6.14 16.95
C ALA A 40 -4.03 7.21 17.53
N ALA A 41 -3.89 7.21 18.86
CA ALA A 41 -2.93 8.11 19.49
C ALA A 41 -1.52 7.55 19.29
N THR A 42 -0.69 8.26 18.53
CA THR A 42 0.73 7.93 18.39
C THR A 42 1.54 8.64 19.46
N ILE A 43 2.28 7.87 20.25
CA ILE A 43 3.16 8.37 21.30
C ILE A 43 4.58 7.99 20.91
N ALA A 44 5.44 8.98 20.68
CA ALA A 44 6.85 8.74 20.45
C ALA A 44 7.50 8.28 21.75
N ILE A 45 8.24 7.17 21.67
CA ILE A 45 8.99 6.63 22.79
C ILE A 45 10.47 6.54 22.43
N ASN A 46 11.33 6.61 23.45
CA ASN A 46 12.78 6.51 23.27
C ASN A 46 13.25 5.10 23.63
N GLY A 47 12.79 4.10 22.86
CA GLY A 47 13.13 2.69 23.06
C GLY A 47 12.28 1.97 24.10
N LEU A 48 12.65 0.71 24.38
CA LEU A 48 11.86 -0.22 25.20
C LEU A 48 11.93 0.06 26.71
N ASP A 49 12.95 0.81 27.16
CA ASP A 49 13.12 1.21 28.55
C ASP A 49 12.45 2.55 28.89
N ASP A 50 11.73 3.17 27.94
CA ASP A 50 11.08 4.46 28.16
C ASP A 50 9.97 4.31 29.22
N PRO A 51 9.99 5.08 30.33
CA PRO A 51 8.97 5.00 31.37
C PRO A 51 7.55 5.26 30.85
N LYS A 52 7.39 5.96 29.73
CA LYS A 52 6.08 6.17 29.08
C LYS A 52 5.39 4.87 28.67
N LEU A 53 6.15 3.81 28.39
CA LEU A 53 5.54 2.50 28.09
C LEU A 53 4.74 1.98 29.28
N ALA A 54 5.29 2.09 30.49
CA ALA A 54 4.63 1.67 31.72
C ALA A 54 3.41 2.54 32.10
N GLU A 55 3.34 3.77 31.61
CA GLU A 55 2.17 4.66 31.80
C GLU A 55 0.98 4.24 30.94
N HIS A 56 1.24 3.68 29.76
CA HIS A 56 0.21 3.39 28.75
C HIS A 56 -0.10 1.90 28.56
N VAL A 57 0.82 1.02 28.92
CA VAL A 57 0.70 -0.43 28.76
C VAL A 57 0.66 -1.09 30.14
N PRO A 58 -0.34 -1.96 30.42
CA PRO A 58 -0.37 -2.73 31.66
C PRO A 58 0.90 -3.57 31.85
N ALA A 59 1.45 -3.61 33.08
CA ALA A 59 2.73 -4.26 33.36
C ALA A 59 2.86 -5.69 32.82
N HIS A 60 1.83 -6.53 32.97
CA HIS A 60 1.82 -7.90 32.46
C HIS A 60 1.91 -8.02 30.92
N LEU A 61 1.47 -6.99 30.18
CA LEU A 61 1.63 -6.92 28.72
C LEU A 61 2.96 -6.28 28.34
N LEU A 62 3.48 -5.36 29.16
CA LEU A 62 4.75 -4.69 28.92
C LEU A 62 5.92 -5.68 28.98
N ASP A 63 6.00 -6.49 30.04
CA ASP A 63 7.08 -7.49 30.18
C ASP A 63 7.12 -8.44 28.98
N LYS A 64 5.94 -8.90 28.56
CA LYS A 64 5.78 -9.77 27.38
C LYS A 64 6.16 -9.06 26.08
N LEU A 65 5.77 -7.79 25.92
CA LEU A 65 6.09 -7.00 24.74
C LEU A 65 7.60 -6.81 24.58
N VAL A 66 8.29 -6.49 25.67
CA VAL A 66 9.75 -6.31 25.67
C VAL A 66 10.43 -7.62 25.26
N GLU A 67 10.06 -8.73 25.88
CA GLU A 67 10.59 -10.06 25.55
C GLU A 67 10.36 -10.43 24.07
N GLU A 68 9.13 -10.22 23.57
CA GLU A 68 8.78 -10.53 22.18
C GLU A 68 9.53 -9.65 21.17
N ILE A 69 9.71 -8.35 21.46
CA ILE A 69 10.44 -7.44 20.57
C ILE A 69 11.93 -7.76 20.57
N GLU A 70 12.53 -8.05 21.72
CA GLU A 70 13.93 -8.45 21.81
C GLU A 70 14.18 -9.74 21.00
N MET A 71 13.33 -10.75 21.20
CA MET A 71 13.37 -11.97 20.39
C MET A 71 13.20 -11.69 18.90
N ALA A 72 12.24 -10.85 18.52
CA ALA A 72 12.02 -10.49 17.12
C ALA A 72 13.24 -9.78 16.52
N ARG A 73 13.89 -8.88 17.26
CA ARG A 73 15.09 -8.15 16.82
C ARG A 73 16.31 -9.07 16.67
N GLU A 74 16.43 -10.11 17.48
CA GLU A 74 17.55 -11.07 17.40
C GLU A 74 17.32 -12.18 16.37
N LEU A 75 16.08 -12.67 16.22
CA LEU A 75 15.77 -13.81 15.37
C LEU A 75 15.37 -13.45 13.94
N LEU A 76 14.83 -12.24 13.73
CA LEU A 76 14.37 -11.80 12.41
C LEU A 76 15.36 -10.83 11.78
N PRO A 77 15.47 -10.84 10.44
CA PRO A 77 16.33 -9.91 9.74
C PRO A 77 15.88 -8.47 9.95
N ALA A 78 16.86 -7.58 10.10
CA ALA A 78 16.62 -6.15 10.15
C ALA A 78 16.00 -5.66 8.85
N PHE A 79 15.18 -4.62 8.93
CA PHE A 79 14.52 -4.03 7.77
C PHE A 79 15.53 -3.52 6.73
N ASP A 80 15.36 -3.98 5.49
CA ASP A 80 16.08 -3.49 4.31
C ASP A 80 15.08 -3.09 3.21
N ALA A 81 15.06 -1.81 2.87
CA ALA A 81 14.18 -1.25 1.84
C ALA A 81 14.45 -1.84 0.44
N GLN A 82 15.70 -2.16 0.12
CA GLN A 82 16.05 -2.76 -1.17
C GLN A 82 15.56 -4.20 -1.24
N ALA A 83 15.72 -4.97 -0.16
CA ALA A 83 15.21 -6.34 -0.08
C ALA A 83 13.68 -6.41 -0.27
N VAL A 84 12.94 -5.41 0.23
CA VAL A 84 11.50 -5.26 -0.01
C VAL A 84 11.19 -5.01 -1.48
N LEU A 85 11.92 -4.11 -2.14
CA LEU A 85 11.74 -3.81 -3.57
C LEU A 85 12.08 -5.00 -4.47
N ASP A 86 13.08 -5.78 -4.08
CA ASP A 86 13.51 -6.99 -4.79
C ASP A 86 12.57 -8.18 -4.54
N GLY A 87 11.57 -8.02 -3.66
CA GLY A 87 10.60 -9.06 -3.31
C GLY A 87 11.20 -10.20 -2.47
N THR A 88 12.35 -9.96 -1.84
CA THR A 88 13.04 -10.94 -0.98
C THR A 88 12.71 -10.77 0.50
N MET A 89 12.12 -9.63 0.88
CA MET A 89 11.66 -9.33 2.24
C MET A 89 10.21 -8.84 2.24
N THR A 90 9.43 -9.26 3.23
CA THR A 90 8.05 -8.79 3.46
C THR A 90 7.91 -8.10 4.81
N LEU A 91 7.35 -6.89 4.80
CA LEU A 91 7.00 -6.14 6.00
C LEU A 91 5.66 -6.63 6.57
N ILE A 92 5.67 -6.98 7.86
CA ILE A 92 4.46 -7.39 8.58
C ILE A 92 3.91 -6.21 9.38
N TRP A 93 2.65 -5.88 9.11
CA TRP A 93 1.89 -4.89 9.89
C TRP A 93 0.79 -5.60 10.66
N PHE A 94 0.73 -5.37 11.96
CA PHE A 94 -0.36 -5.83 12.82
C PHE A 94 -1.35 -4.71 13.06
N GLY A 95 -2.64 -5.05 13.04
CA GLY A 95 -3.72 -4.11 13.23
C GLY A 95 -5.09 -4.78 13.19
N SER A 96 -6.13 -3.96 13.25
CA SER A 96 -7.52 -4.39 13.17
C SER A 96 -8.27 -3.56 12.16
N ALA A 97 -8.49 -4.13 10.97
CA ALA A 97 -9.22 -3.47 9.89
C ALA A 97 -10.67 -3.10 10.29
N ILE A 98 -11.32 -3.90 11.15
CA ILE A 98 -12.68 -3.63 11.63
C ILE A 98 -12.74 -2.37 12.49
N ASN A 99 -11.66 -2.07 13.22
CA ASN A 99 -11.54 -0.89 14.05
C ASN A 99 -10.70 0.21 13.38
N SER A 100 -10.40 0.09 12.07
CA SER A 100 -9.55 1.00 11.32
C SER A 100 -8.17 1.26 11.94
N PHE A 101 -7.69 0.35 12.78
CA PHE A 101 -6.43 0.48 13.52
C PHE A 101 -5.28 -0.23 12.77
N GLY A 102 -4.12 0.41 12.63
CA GLY A 102 -2.97 -0.11 11.86
C GLY A 102 -3.09 0.06 10.35
N VAL A 103 -4.25 0.54 9.85
CA VAL A 103 -4.51 0.72 8.42
C VAL A 103 -3.76 1.93 7.90
N GLN A 104 -3.72 3.03 8.66
CA GLN A 104 -3.04 4.25 8.24
C GLN A 104 -1.54 4.00 8.08
N GLU A 105 -0.96 3.24 9.00
CA GLU A 105 0.44 2.92 9.04
C GLU A 105 0.83 1.95 7.92
N LEU A 106 -0.01 0.94 7.67
CA LEU A 106 0.12 0.08 6.49
C LEU A 106 0.08 0.93 5.20
N MET A 107 -0.87 1.85 5.07
CA MET A 107 -0.99 2.71 3.88
C MET A 107 0.22 3.64 3.73
N ASN A 108 0.71 4.21 4.82
CA ASN A 108 1.93 5.02 4.84
C ASN A 108 3.16 4.19 4.47
N GLY A 109 3.25 2.96 4.97
CA GLY A 109 4.30 2.00 4.65
C GLY A 109 4.29 1.65 3.16
N ILE A 110 3.12 1.35 2.59
CA ILE A 110 2.96 1.10 1.15
C ILE A 110 3.37 2.34 0.35
N GLY A 111 2.96 3.55 0.76
CA GLY A 111 3.34 4.79 0.07
C GLY A 111 4.84 5.09 0.14
N ARG A 112 5.51 4.72 1.23
CA ARG A 112 6.93 5.01 1.46
C ARG A 112 7.87 3.97 0.86
N PHE A 113 7.51 2.70 0.96
CA PHE A 113 8.36 1.55 0.58
C PHE A 113 7.89 0.84 -0.68
N GLY A 114 6.69 1.17 -1.18
CA GLY A 114 6.16 0.61 -2.41
C GLY A 114 6.99 1.03 -3.64
N PRO A 115 7.10 0.14 -4.65
CA PRO A 115 7.79 0.48 -5.87
C PRO A 115 7.04 1.57 -6.63
N LYS A 116 7.79 2.55 -7.13
CA LYS A 116 7.30 3.50 -8.13
C LYS A 116 6.97 2.78 -9.45
N PRO A 117 6.26 3.41 -10.40
CA PRO A 117 6.11 2.87 -11.75
C PRO A 117 7.46 2.39 -12.29
N GLN A 118 7.52 1.12 -12.68
CA GLN A 118 8.74 0.48 -13.16
C GLN A 118 8.75 0.43 -14.68
N PRO A 119 9.94 0.36 -15.32
CA PRO A 119 10.05 0.14 -16.75
C PRO A 119 9.24 -1.09 -17.19
N CYS A 120 8.41 -0.92 -18.21
CA CYS A 120 7.60 -2.00 -18.74
C CYS A 120 8.40 -2.76 -19.81
N PRO A 121 8.53 -4.09 -19.72
CA PRO A 121 9.10 -4.88 -20.80
C PRO A 121 8.19 -4.79 -22.03
N ALA A 122 8.80 -4.50 -23.18
CA ALA A 122 8.14 -4.47 -24.48
C ALA A 122 9.15 -4.82 -25.57
N GLU A 123 8.66 -5.16 -26.76
CA GLU A 123 9.49 -5.34 -27.95
C GLU A 123 9.41 -4.08 -28.82
N PRO A 124 10.55 -3.58 -29.36
CA PRO A 124 11.91 -4.14 -29.29
C PRO A 124 12.72 -3.72 -28.05
N ARG A 125 12.16 -2.89 -27.16
CA ARG A 125 12.87 -2.30 -26.01
C ARG A 125 11.93 -2.11 -24.82
N HIS A 126 12.53 -1.98 -23.64
CA HIS A 126 11.82 -1.54 -22.44
C HIS A 126 11.32 -0.10 -22.59
N ILE A 127 10.15 0.17 -22.01
CA ILE A 127 9.56 1.50 -21.95
C ILE A 127 9.77 2.08 -20.57
N SER A 128 10.43 3.23 -20.49
CA SER A 128 10.60 3.95 -19.22
C SER A 128 9.33 4.73 -18.86
N PRO A 129 8.92 4.76 -17.58
CA PRO A 129 7.80 5.60 -17.14
C PRO A 129 8.02 7.09 -17.40
N ASP A 130 9.27 7.54 -17.48
CA ASP A 130 9.63 8.95 -17.71
C ASP A 130 9.46 9.39 -19.18
N GLU A 131 9.11 8.47 -20.09
CA GLU A 131 8.90 8.83 -21.50
C GLU A 131 7.67 9.71 -21.66
N LYS A 132 7.77 10.77 -22.48
CA LYS A 132 6.67 11.72 -22.72
C LYS A 132 5.52 11.14 -23.53
N THR A 133 5.81 10.14 -24.38
CA THR A 133 4.82 9.52 -25.26
C THR A 133 3.96 8.53 -24.49
N VAL A 134 2.64 8.64 -24.66
CA VAL A 134 1.68 7.75 -24.01
C VAL A 134 1.84 6.33 -24.53
N SER A 135 2.07 5.40 -23.62
CA SER A 135 2.08 3.97 -23.91
C SER A 135 1.36 3.19 -22.81
N GLY A 136 0.81 2.04 -23.16
CA GLY A 136 0.10 1.20 -22.22
C GLY A 136 -0.40 -0.08 -22.88
N PHE A 137 -0.81 -1.03 -22.06
CA PHE A 137 -1.35 -2.30 -22.53
C PHE A 137 -2.62 -2.67 -21.78
N VAL A 138 -3.49 -3.41 -22.47
CA VAL A 138 -4.72 -3.95 -21.89
C VAL A 138 -4.39 -5.21 -21.11
N PHE A 139 -4.65 -5.21 -19.80
CA PHE A 139 -4.40 -6.38 -18.94
C PHE A 139 -5.68 -7.11 -18.55
N LYS A 140 -6.84 -6.45 -18.64
CA LYS A 140 -8.15 -7.04 -18.33
C LYS A 140 -9.21 -6.45 -19.25
N VAL A 141 -10.14 -7.27 -19.71
CA VAL A 141 -11.34 -6.82 -20.41
C VAL A 141 -12.54 -7.35 -19.63
N GLN A 142 -13.45 -6.46 -19.29
CA GLN A 142 -14.70 -6.81 -18.62
C GLN A 142 -15.86 -6.43 -19.54
N ALA A 143 -16.74 -7.39 -19.80
CA ALA A 143 -17.95 -7.21 -20.58
C ALA A 143 -19.17 -7.09 -19.66
N ASN A 144 -20.23 -6.48 -20.16
CA ASN A 144 -21.55 -6.41 -19.51
C ASN A 144 -21.54 -5.68 -18.17
N MET A 145 -20.90 -4.51 -18.11
CA MET A 145 -20.99 -3.65 -16.92
C MET A 145 -22.34 -2.92 -16.80
N ASP A 146 -23.01 -2.64 -17.92
CA ASP A 146 -24.41 -2.17 -17.96
C ASP A 146 -25.26 -3.22 -18.70
N PRO A 147 -26.35 -3.74 -18.11
CA PRO A 147 -27.26 -4.65 -18.80
C PRO A 147 -27.93 -4.05 -20.04
N LYS A 148 -28.10 -2.72 -20.11
CA LYS A 148 -28.83 -2.03 -21.19
C LYS A 148 -27.98 -1.73 -22.41
N HIS A 149 -26.70 -1.43 -22.18
CA HIS A 149 -25.72 -1.13 -23.21
C HIS A 149 -24.62 -2.17 -23.05
N ARG A 150 -24.50 -3.11 -24.00
CA ARG A 150 -23.50 -4.21 -23.96
C ARG A 150 -22.07 -3.67 -24.07
N ASP A 151 -21.65 -2.98 -23.02
CA ASP A 151 -20.41 -2.24 -22.97
C ASP A 151 -19.29 -3.19 -22.57
N ARG A 152 -18.15 -3.01 -23.22
CA ARG A 152 -16.90 -3.72 -22.96
C ARG A 152 -15.88 -2.71 -22.53
N VAL A 153 -15.42 -2.81 -21.30
CA VAL A 153 -14.39 -1.94 -20.74
C VAL A 153 -13.06 -2.69 -20.77
N ALA A 154 -12.08 -2.10 -21.43
CA ALA A 154 -10.70 -2.57 -21.40
C ALA A 154 -9.94 -1.79 -20.34
N PHE A 155 -9.38 -2.49 -19.36
CA PHE A 155 -8.50 -1.93 -18.35
C PHE A 155 -7.10 -1.84 -18.95
N VAL A 156 -6.62 -0.61 -19.09
CA VAL A 156 -5.30 -0.29 -19.62
C VAL A 156 -4.41 0.09 -18.46
N ARG A 157 -3.23 -0.53 -18.36
CA ARG A 157 -2.15 -0.02 -17.52
C ARG A 157 -1.35 0.97 -18.36
N LEU A 158 -1.25 2.21 -17.91
CA LEU A 158 -0.33 3.19 -18.47
C LEU A 158 1.10 2.79 -18.07
N CYS A 159 2.00 2.82 -19.05
CA CYS A 159 3.41 2.50 -18.87
C CYS A 159 4.30 3.74 -18.94
N SER A 160 3.87 4.77 -19.67
CA SER A 160 4.58 6.03 -19.82
C SER A 160 3.66 7.13 -20.34
N GLY A 161 4.10 8.38 -20.19
CA GLY A 161 3.47 9.56 -20.77
C GLY A 161 2.22 10.03 -20.03
N HIS A 162 1.64 11.11 -20.54
CA HIS A 162 0.45 11.74 -19.98
C HIS A 162 -0.74 11.54 -20.90
N PHE A 163 -1.69 10.70 -20.50
CA PHE A 163 -2.91 10.49 -21.27
C PHE A 163 -3.87 11.66 -21.05
N THR A 164 -4.38 12.22 -22.14
CA THR A 164 -5.43 13.23 -22.10
C THR A 164 -6.66 12.76 -22.89
N ARG A 165 -7.84 13.12 -22.41
CA ARG A 165 -9.10 12.78 -23.07
C ARG A 165 -9.13 13.34 -24.50
N GLY A 166 -9.60 12.54 -25.45
CA GLY A 166 -9.64 12.90 -26.86
C GLY A 166 -8.32 12.72 -27.60
N MET A 167 -7.24 12.30 -26.91
CA MET A 167 -5.98 11.96 -27.57
C MET A 167 -6.18 10.83 -28.59
N LYS A 168 -5.53 10.96 -29.75
CA LYS A 168 -5.46 9.91 -30.76
C LYS A 168 -4.30 8.98 -30.43
N LEU A 169 -4.61 7.75 -30.04
CA LEU A 169 -3.62 6.71 -29.76
C LEU A 169 -3.54 5.73 -30.93
N LEU A 170 -2.37 5.13 -31.15
CA LEU A 170 -2.18 4.08 -32.15
C LEU A 170 -2.48 2.71 -31.54
N HIS A 171 -3.49 2.01 -32.05
CA HIS A 171 -3.71 0.61 -31.68
C HIS A 171 -2.76 -0.28 -32.48
N VAL A 172 -1.59 -0.57 -31.90
CA VAL A 172 -0.44 -1.27 -32.52
C VAL A 172 -0.86 -2.54 -33.28
N ARG A 173 -1.71 -3.39 -32.69
CA ARG A 173 -2.17 -4.64 -33.32
C ARG A 173 -2.95 -4.42 -34.61
N SER A 174 -3.81 -3.41 -34.65
CA SER A 174 -4.62 -3.11 -35.83
C SER A 174 -3.97 -2.12 -36.80
N LYS A 175 -2.88 -1.47 -36.37
CA LYS A 175 -2.22 -0.35 -37.06
C LYS A 175 -3.14 0.84 -37.36
N LYS A 176 -4.27 0.96 -36.64
CA LYS A 176 -5.24 2.05 -36.82
C LYS A 176 -5.11 3.09 -35.70
N PRO A 177 -5.17 4.39 -36.03
CA PRO A 177 -5.34 5.41 -35.01
C PRO A 177 -6.76 5.32 -34.44
N MET A 178 -6.88 5.50 -33.13
CA MET A 178 -8.13 5.46 -32.38
C MET A 178 -8.19 6.70 -31.47
N ALA A 179 -9.25 7.49 -31.61
CA ALA A 179 -9.53 8.57 -30.67
C ALA A 179 -10.21 7.99 -29.43
N ILE A 180 -9.67 8.28 -28.25
CA ILE A 180 -10.25 7.82 -26.99
C ILE A 180 -11.15 8.94 -26.44
N SER A 181 -12.44 8.90 -26.78
CA SER A 181 -13.42 9.95 -26.43
C SER A 181 -13.99 9.81 -25.01
N ASN A 182 -14.16 8.57 -24.53
CA ASN A 182 -14.81 8.26 -23.26
C ASN A 182 -13.91 7.36 -22.36
N PRO A 183 -12.76 7.86 -21.89
CA PRO A 183 -11.97 7.16 -20.89
C PRO A 183 -12.69 7.18 -19.54
N VAL A 184 -12.73 6.04 -18.86
CA VAL A 184 -13.23 5.92 -17.47
C VAL A 184 -12.02 5.84 -16.55
N LEU A 185 -11.85 6.83 -15.65
CA LEU A 185 -10.90 6.68 -14.55
C LEU A 185 -11.61 5.99 -13.38
N PHE A 186 -10.89 5.11 -12.70
CA PHE A 186 -11.33 4.58 -11.43
C PHE A 186 -10.71 5.43 -10.33
N LEU A 187 -11.34 6.57 -10.05
CA LEU A 187 -11.13 7.28 -8.79
C LEU A 187 -12.03 6.62 -7.72
N ALA A 188 -11.63 6.65 -6.46
CA ALA A 188 -12.34 5.94 -5.39
C ALA A 188 -13.86 6.22 -5.43
N SER A 189 -14.64 5.14 -5.50
CA SER A 189 -16.12 5.05 -5.53
C SER A 189 -16.87 5.72 -6.70
N ASP A 190 -16.33 6.78 -7.32
CA ASP A 190 -17.01 7.50 -8.39
C ASP A 190 -16.36 7.26 -9.76
N ARG A 191 -17.18 6.73 -10.68
CA ARG A 191 -16.81 6.60 -12.10
C ARG A 191 -16.99 7.95 -12.79
N GLU A 192 -16.00 8.82 -12.65
CA GLU A 192 -15.99 10.06 -13.41
C GLU A 192 -15.25 9.89 -14.76
N LEU A 193 -15.64 10.72 -15.73
CA LEU A 193 -14.91 10.83 -16.98
C LEU A 193 -13.54 11.45 -16.66
N ALA A 194 -12.47 10.72 -16.96
CA ALA A 194 -11.13 11.22 -16.76
C ALA A 194 -10.81 12.33 -17.75
N GLU A 195 -10.24 13.43 -17.27
CA GLU A 195 -9.60 14.41 -18.16
C GLU A 195 -8.15 13.99 -18.46
N GLU A 196 -7.43 13.47 -17.45
CA GLU A 196 -6.00 13.16 -17.53
C GLU A 196 -5.57 11.92 -16.69
N ALA A 197 -4.44 11.27 -17.05
CA ALA A 197 -3.83 10.18 -16.29
C ALA A 197 -2.31 10.03 -16.56
N CYS A 198 -1.52 9.77 -15.51
CA CYS A 198 -0.06 9.56 -15.52
C CYS A 198 0.34 8.16 -15.04
#